data_AF-A0A357D2Q9-F1
#
_entry.id   AF-A0A357D2Q9-F1
#
_cell.length_a   1.000
_cell.length_b   1.000
_cell.length_c   1.000
_cell.angle_alpha   90.00
_cell.angle_beta   90.00
_cell.angle_gamma   90.00
#
_symmetry.space_group_name_H-M   'P 1'
#
loop_
_entity.id
_entity.type
_entity.pdbx_description
1 polymer ?
#
loop_
_entity_poly.entity_id
_entity_poly.type
_entity_poly.pdbx_seq_one_letter_code
_entity_poly.pdbx_strand_id
1 'polypeptide(L)' 'MVNFEQVQKLRDRANISYEEAKKALEETNGDLLQAMINLEKQNKIKAPEAGGYYNSQGEQQGGKGDGRGH' A
#
# COMPACT_ATOMS: atom_id res chain seq x y z
N MET A 1 13.23 -15.15 -8.38
CA MET A 1 13.05 -15.24 -9.85
C MET A 1 11.79 -14.47 -10.19
N VAL A 2 11.86 -13.50 -11.11
CA VAL A 2 10.69 -12.70 -11.49
C VAL A 2 9.96 -13.43 -12.61
N ASN A 3 8.68 -13.75 -12.39
CA ASN A 3 7.86 -14.43 -13.38
C ASN A 3 6.94 -13.48 -14.13
N PHE A 4 6.67 -13.75 -15.42
CA PHE A 4 5.79 -12.92 -16.24
C PHE A 4 4.41 -12.69 -15.61
N GLU A 5 3.84 -13.72 -14.98
CA GLU A 5 2.56 -13.62 -14.28
C GLU A 5 2.61 -12.63 -13.10
N GLN A 6 3.73 -12.57 -12.37
CA GLN A 6 3.89 -11.60 -11.28
C GLN A 6 3.96 -10.18 -11.81
N VAL A 7 4.68 -9.99 -12.93
CA VAL A 7 4.76 -8.68 -13.61
C VAL A 7 3.37 -8.25 -14.07
N GLN A 8 2.60 -9.14 -14.71
CA GLN A 8 1.21 -8.85 -15.11
C GLN A 8 0.32 -8.48 -13.92
N LYS A 9 0.37 -9.26 -12.83
CA LYS A 9 -0.43 -9.01 -11.62
C LYS A 9 -0.10 -7.67 -10.98
N LEU A 10 1.19 -7.34 -10.87
CA LEU A 10 1.61 -6.05 -10.31
C LEU A 10 1.19 -4.88 -11.20
N ARG A 11 1.40 -5.02 -12.51
CA ARG A 11 1.01 -4.03 -13.53
C ARG A 11 -0.49 -3.71 -13.46
N ASP A 12 -1.33 -4.74 -13.40
CA ASP A 12 -2.79 -4.60 -13.38
C ASP A 12 -3.27 -3.91 -12.09
N ARG A 13 -2.74 -4.35 -10.94
CA ARG A 13 -3.08 -3.78 -9.62
C ARG A 13 -2.59 -2.37 -9.41
N ALA A 14 -1.37 -2.06 -9.87
CA ALA A 14 -0.74 -0.75 -9.70
C ALA A 14 -1.02 0.21 -10.87
N ASN A 15 -1.67 -0.26 -11.93
CA ASN A 15 -1.93 0.52 -13.14
C ASN A 15 -0.66 1.19 -13.74
N ILE A 16 0.45 0.45 -13.75
CA ILE A 16 1.76 0.91 -14.25
C ILE A 16 2.16 0.21 -15.56
N SER A 17 3.29 0.61 -16.14
CA SER A 17 3.88 -0.09 -17.29
C SER A 17 4.55 -1.42 -16.91
N TYR A 18 4.65 -2.34 -17.87
CA TYR A 18 5.35 -3.62 -17.68
C TYR A 18 6.80 -3.45 -17.21
N GLU A 19 7.50 -2.43 -17.72
CA GLU A 19 8.88 -2.13 -17.34
C GLU A 19 8.99 -1.74 -15.86
N GLU A 20 8.07 -0.88 -15.39
CA GLU A 20 8.01 -0.45 -14.00
C GLU A 20 7.66 -1.62 -13.06
N ALA A 21 6.70 -2.46 -13.46
CA ALA A 21 6.33 -3.65 -12.71
C ALA A 21 7.48 -4.66 -12.64
N LYS A 22 8.20 -4.85 -13.76
CA LYS A 22 9.36 -5.75 -13.82
C LYS A 22 10.47 -5.23 -12.89
N LYS A 23 10.80 -3.94 -12.99
CA LYS A 23 11.83 -3.30 -12.18
C LYS A 23 11.52 -3.42 -10.68
N ALA A 24 10.29 -3.13 -10.27
CA ALA A 24 9.87 -3.23 -8.87
C ALA A 24 9.97 -4.67 -8.33
N LEU A 25 9.66 -5.68 -9.16
CA LEU A 25 9.84 -7.08 -8.79
C LEU A 25 11.32 -7.48 -8.77
N GLU A 26 12.16 -6.96 -9.67
CA GLU A 26 13.61 -7.21 -9.66
C GLU A 26 14.27 -6.63 -8.40
N GLU A 27 13.90 -5.42 -8.00
CA GLU A 27 14.40 -4.75 -6.79
C GLU A 27 13.98 -5.46 -5.50
N THR A 28 12.87 -6.20 -5.53
CA THR A 28 12.31 -6.92 -4.39
C THR A 28 12.53 -8.43 -4.48
N ASN A 29 13.39 -8.88 -5.39
CA ASN A 29 13.71 -10.29 -5.61
C ASN A 29 12.47 -11.17 -5.96
N GLY A 30 11.42 -10.55 -6.49
CA GLY A 30 10.15 -11.19 -6.84
C GLY A 30 9.10 -11.14 -5.74
N ASP A 31 9.31 -10.36 -4.67
CA ASP A 31 8.33 -10.18 -3.61
C ASP A 31 7.25 -9.17 -4.03
N LEU A 32 6.07 -9.68 -4.40
CA LEU A 32 4.97 -8.88 -4.91
C LEU A 32 4.47 -7.84 -3.89
N LEU A 33 4.50 -8.18 -2.60
CA LEU A 33 4.02 -7.30 -1.54
C LEU A 33 5.00 -6.14 -1.32
N GLN A 34 6.29 -6.42 -1.21
CA GLN A 34 7.33 -5.39 -1.14
C GLN A 34 7.36 -4.54 -2.40
N ALA A 35 7.12 -5.12 -3.58
CA ALA A 35 7.07 -4.37 -4.82
C ALA A 35 5.92 -3.35 -4.80
N MET A 36 4.74 -3.75 -4.32
CA MET A 36 3.60 -2.86 -4.14
C MET A 36 3.93 -1.72 -3.15
N ILE A 37 4.47 -2.05 -1.98
CA ILE A 37 4.85 -1.07 -0.95
C ILE A 37 5.90 -0.08 -1.47
N ASN A 38 6.88 -0.55 -2.23
CA ASN A 38 7.90 0.31 -2.83
C ASN A 38 7.31 1.26 -3.87
N LEU A 39 6.36 0.79 -4.68
CA LEU A 39 5.66 1.63 -5.65
C LEU A 39 4.77 2.68 -4.95
N GLU A 40 4.14 2.33 -3.82
CA GLU A 40 3.36 3.25 -2.99
C GLU A 40 4.26 4.36 -2.41
N LYS A 41 5.40 3.97 -1.84
CA LYS A 41 6.40 4.90 -1.30
C LYS A 41 6.97 5.84 -2.36
N GLN A 42 7.12 5.35 -3.60
CA GLN A 42 7.59 6.15 -4.73
C GLN A 42 6.52 7.06 -5.34
N ASN A 43 5.27 7.04 -4.83
CA ASN A 43 4.13 7.79 -5.37
C ASN A 43 3.85 7.46 -6.86
N LYS A 44 4.37 6.32 -7.35
CA LYS A 44 4.21 5.89 -8.76
C LYS A 44 2.87 5.24 -9.02
N ILE A 45 2.24 4.74 -7.96
CA ILE A 45 0.82 4.42 -7.96
C ILE A 45 0.12 5.71 -7.57
N LYS A 46 -0.64 6.29 -8.51
CA LYS A 46 -1.58 7.34 -8.15
C LYS A 46 -2.55 6.71 -7.16
N ALA A 47 -2.52 7.16 -5.91
CA ALA A 47 -3.66 7.01 -5.03
C ALA A 47 -4.88 7.51 -5.82
N PRO A 48 -6.02 6.79 -5.82
CA PRO A 48 -7.19 7.25 -6.54
C PRO A 48 -7.47 8.70 -6.16
N GLU A 49 -7.73 9.55 -7.15
CA GLU A 49 -7.96 10.99 -6.99
C GLU A 49 -9.15 11.27 -6.02
N ALA A 50 -9.93 10.24 -5.70
CA ALA A 50 -10.83 10.16 -4.57
C ALA A 50 -10.10 9.82 -3.25
N GLY A 51 -9.36 10.80 -2.70
CA GLY A 51 -9.07 11.00 -1.26
C GLY A 51 -9.20 9.84 -0.26
N GLY A 52 -8.61 8.68 -0.55
CA GLY A 52 -8.57 7.55 0.37
C GLY A 52 -7.48 7.74 1.42
N TYR A 53 -7.70 8.64 2.38
CA TYR A 53 -6.92 8.69 3.60
C TYR A 53 -7.13 7.36 4.34
N TYR A 54 -6.10 6.52 4.44
CA TYR A 54 -6.00 5.61 5.58
C TYR A 54 -5.83 6.49 6.81
N ASN A 55 -6.94 6.87 7.43
CA ASN A 55 -6.94 7.46 8.76
C ASN A 55 -6.62 6.36 9.78
N SER A 56 -5.35 6.02 9.89
CA SER A 56 -4.83 5.22 10.98
C SER A 56 -4.45 6.13 12.16
N GLN A 57 -5.35 7.03 12.58
CA GLN A 57 -5.20 7.69 13.87
C GLN A 57 -5.91 6.88 14.94
N GLY A 58 -5.19 5.85 15.39
CA GLY A 58 -5.22 5.23 16.71
C GLY A 58 -6.55 5.12 17.43
N GLU A 59 -7.14 3.93 17.39
CA GLU A 59 -7.85 3.41 18.56
C GLU A 59 -6.87 3.30 19.73
N GLN A 60 -6.96 4.22 20.70
CA GLN A 60 -6.50 3.98 22.06
C GLN A 60 -7.68 4.14 23.01
N GLN A 61 -8.18 2.98 23.41
CA GLN A 61 -9.09 2.73 24.51
C GLN A 61 -8.54 3.31 25.82
N GLY A 62 -9.44 3.81 26.67
CA GLY A 62 -9.11 4.21 28.04
C GLY A 62 -10.36 4.64 28.80
N GLY A 63 -11.21 3.67 29.15
CA GLY A 63 -12.35 3.93 30.02
C GLY A 63 -11.94 4.42 31.40
N LYS A 64 -12.73 5.35 31.96
CA LYS A 64 -12.97 5.42 33.40
C LYS A 64 -14.27 6.17 33.67
N GLY A 65 -15.14 5.57 34.48
CA GLY A 65 -16.13 6.30 35.28
C GLY A 65 -15.43 7.42 36.07
N ASP A 66 -16.12 8.40 36.64
CA ASP A 66 -17.13 8.23 37.67
C ASP A 66 -17.86 9.57 37.84
N GLY A 67 -19.14 9.53 38.25
CA GLY A 67 -19.96 10.73 38.41
C GLY A 67 -19.57 11.64 39.60
N ARG A 68 -20.04 12.89 39.54
CA ARG A 68 -20.63 13.68 40.64
C ARG A 68 -20.92 15.13 40.24
N GLY A 69 -22.15 15.58 40.52
CA GLY A 69 -22.44 16.94 41.02
C GLY A 69 -23.00 17.95 40.03
N HIS A 70 -24.31 18.18 40.10
CA HIS A 70 -24.88 19.46 40.49
C HIS A 70 -26.31 19.28 41.01
#